data_AF-A0A1S0TPM1-F1
#
_entry.id   AF-A0A1S0TPM1-F1
#
_cell.length_a   1.000
_cell.length_b   1.000
_cell.length_c   1.000
_cell.angle_alpha   90.00
_cell.angle_beta   90.00
_cell.angle_gamma   90.00
#
_symmetry.space_group_name_H-M   'P 1'
#
loop_
_entity.id
_entity.type
_entity.pdbx_description
1 polymer ?
#
loop_
_entity_poly.entity_id
_entity_poly.type
_entity_poly.pdbx_seq_one_letter_code
_entity_poly.pdbx_strand_id
1 'polypeptide(L)'
;MDNVPPVIDSTFPPSGWARIELEPVDIPLEQDDSILLSAIQSVIPGAHGLYYKDEDCKKALKYNGTTGCILKGPPGWNSKPIYVTLGLPYFRIFK
;
A
#
# COMPACT_ATOMS: atom_id res chain seq x y z
N MET A 1 -32.36 -12.38 -26.83
CA MET A 1 -31.77 -11.05 -26.53
C MET A 1 -31.28 -11.13 -25.10
N ASP A 2 -30.06 -11.62 -24.97
CA ASP A 2 -29.43 -11.88 -23.67
C ASP A 2 -29.08 -10.54 -23.02
N ASN A 3 -29.71 -10.25 -21.88
CA ASN A 3 -29.38 -9.09 -21.05
C ASN A 3 -28.02 -9.36 -20.38
N VAL A 4 -26.95 -8.98 -21.05
CA VAL A 4 -25.62 -8.90 -20.44
C VAL A 4 -25.66 -7.73 -19.44
N PRO A 5 -25.44 -7.95 -18.13
CA PRO A 5 -25.39 -6.86 -17.17
C PRO A 5 -24.25 -5.90 -17.54
N PRO A 6 -24.42 -4.58 -17.31
CA PRO A 6 -23.38 -3.62 -17.63
C PRO A 6 -22.11 -3.98 -16.88
N VAL A 7 -21.01 -4.08 -17.61
CA VAL A 7 -19.67 -4.14 -17.04
C VAL A 7 -19.51 -2.89 -16.20
N ILE A 8 -19.63 -3.06 -14.88
CA ILE A 8 -19.26 -2.05 -13.90
C ILE A 8 -17.76 -1.81 -14.06
N ASP A 9 -17.42 -0.82 -14.88
CA ASP A 9 -16.07 -0.28 -14.97
C ASP A 9 -15.69 0.20 -13.57
N SER A 10 -14.91 -0.62 -12.88
CA SER A 10 -14.50 -0.43 -11.49
C SER A 10 -13.52 0.76 -11.35
N THR A 11 -13.28 1.48 -12.44
CA THR A 11 -12.40 2.65 -12.52
C THR A 11 -13.04 3.89 -11.88
N PHE A 12 -14.37 3.95 -11.78
CA PHE A 12 -15.07 5.09 -11.19
C PHE A 12 -15.61 4.78 -9.79
N PRO A 13 -15.39 5.67 -8.80
CA PRO A 13 -15.97 5.49 -7.49
C PRO A 13 -17.51 5.53 -7.59
N PRO A 14 -18.23 4.78 -6.73
CA PRO A 14 -19.68 4.81 -6.71
C PRO A 14 -20.22 6.25 -6.52
N SER A 15 -21.40 6.53 -7.05
CA SER A 15 -22.03 7.86 -6.96
C SER A 15 -22.01 8.39 -5.52
N GLY A 16 -21.51 9.61 -5.33
CA GLY A 16 -21.34 10.25 -4.01
C GLY A 16 -19.97 10.04 -3.35
N TRP A 17 -19.04 9.29 -3.96
CA TRP A 17 -17.70 9.07 -3.42
C TRP A 17 -16.64 9.83 -4.23
N ALA A 18 -15.73 10.52 -3.53
CA ALA A 18 -14.57 11.14 -4.12
C ALA A 18 -13.35 10.22 -4.00
N ARG A 19 -12.61 10.05 -5.10
CA ARG A 19 -11.29 9.41 -5.08
C ARG A 19 -10.27 10.44 -4.63
N ILE A 20 -9.63 10.19 -3.50
CA ILE A 20 -8.54 11.01 -2.96
C ILE A 20 -7.23 10.25 -3.15
N GLU A 21 -6.25 10.91 -3.75
CA GLU A 21 -4.91 10.37 -3.95
C GLU A 21 -3.93 11.12 -3.04
N LEU A 22 -2.96 10.39 -2.50
CA LEU A 22 -1.87 10.98 -1.73
C LEU A 22 -0.70 11.24 -2.68
N GLU A 23 -0.03 12.36 -2.48
CA GLU A 23 1.22 12.63 -3.17
C GLU A 23 2.27 11.56 -2.81
N PRO A 24 3.07 11.09 -3.77
CA PRO A 24 4.19 10.20 -3.47
C PRO A 24 5.12 10.82 -2.43
N VAL A 25 5.60 10.00 -1.50
CA VAL A 25 6.51 10.42 -0.44
C VAL A 25 7.82 9.65 -0.52
N ASP A 26 8.93 10.35 -0.31
CA ASP A 26 10.25 9.74 -0.23
C ASP A 26 10.49 9.20 1.19
N ILE A 27 10.87 7.93 1.28
CA ILE A 27 11.15 7.25 2.55
C ILE A 27 12.63 6.87 2.58
N PRO A 28 13.36 7.16 3.68
CA PRO A 28 14.75 6.75 3.81
C PRO A 28 14.89 5.23 3.77
N LEU A 29 15.92 4.76 3.08
CA LEU A 29 16.31 3.35 3.05
C LEU A 29 17.32 3.06 4.17
N GLU A 30 17.24 1.86 4.70
CA GLU A 30 18.24 1.28 5.60
C GLU A 30 19.49 0.82 4.80
N GLN A 31 20.55 0.42 5.49
CA GLN A 31 21.82 -0.01 4.88
C GLN A 31 21.69 -1.22 3.93
N ASP A 32 20.67 -2.04 4.12
CA ASP A 32 20.39 -3.24 3.33
C ASP A 32 19.36 -3.00 2.21
N ASP A 33 19.11 -1.73 1.86
CA ASP A 33 18.02 -1.29 0.98
C ASP A 33 16.63 -1.72 1.48
N SER A 34 16.44 -1.98 2.76
CA SER A 34 15.11 -2.20 3.34
C SER A 34 14.48 -0.89 3.79
N ILE A 35 13.18 -0.91 4.07
CA ILE A 35 12.47 0.24 4.61
C ILE A 35 11.93 -0.10 5.99
N LEU A 36 12.24 0.71 7.00
CA LEU A 36 11.60 0.58 8.32
C LEU A 36 10.11 0.92 8.24
N LEU A 37 9.27 0.02 8.76
CA LEU A 37 7.82 0.28 8.84
C LEU A 37 7.51 1.55 9.66
N SER A 38 8.28 1.80 10.71
CA SER A 38 8.15 3.00 11.55
C SER A 38 8.44 4.29 10.77
N ALA A 39 9.38 4.27 9.81
CA ALA A 39 9.66 5.44 8.96
C ALA A 39 8.44 5.78 8.09
N ILE A 40 7.77 4.76 7.54
CA ILE A 40 6.53 4.93 6.78
C ILE A 40 5.41 5.45 7.69
N GLN A 41 5.25 4.88 8.88
CA GLN A 41 4.19 5.28 9.83
C GLN A 41 4.34 6.72 10.33
N SER A 42 5.58 7.24 10.37
CA SER A 42 5.85 8.64 10.70
C SER A 42 5.25 9.61 9.66
N VAL A 43 5.33 9.24 8.37
CA VAL A 43 4.81 10.06 7.26
C VAL A 43 3.33 9.77 7.00
N ILE A 44 2.93 8.51 7.13
CA ILE A 44 1.59 8.00 6.83
C ILE A 44 1.06 7.28 8.08
N PRO A 45 0.41 8.01 9.00
CA PRO A 45 -0.19 7.42 10.18
C PRO A 45 -1.17 6.29 9.82
N GLY A 46 -1.03 5.15 10.50
CA GLY A 46 -1.85 3.97 10.23
C GLY A 46 -1.34 3.06 9.11
N ALA A 47 -0.18 3.34 8.51
CA ALA A 47 0.48 2.41 7.61
C ALA A 47 0.73 1.06 8.30
N HIS A 48 0.32 -0.03 7.66
CA HIS A 48 0.44 -1.38 8.20
C HIS A 48 1.23 -2.32 7.28
N GLY A 49 1.33 -2.00 6.00
CA GLY A 49 2.12 -2.77 5.06
C GLY A 49 2.27 -2.06 3.73
N LEU A 50 3.09 -2.64 2.86
CA LEU A 50 3.31 -2.15 1.51
C LEU A 50 2.96 -3.21 0.49
N TYR A 51 2.49 -2.78 -0.68
CA TYR A 51 2.24 -3.65 -1.82
C TYR A 51 2.55 -2.92 -3.13
N TYR A 52 2.83 -3.69 -4.18
CA TYR A 52 2.91 -3.20 -5.54
C TYR A 52 1.86 -3.90 -6.39
N LYS A 53 1.53 -3.32 -7.54
CA LYS A 53 0.65 -3.94 -8.53
C LYS A 53 1.49 -4.54 -9.65
N ASP A 54 1.14 -5.75 -10.06
CA ASP A 54 1.79 -6.49 -11.13
C ASP A 54 0.71 -7.17 -11.97
N GLU A 55 0.53 -6.75 -13.22
CA GLU A 55 -0.53 -7.26 -14.11
C GLU A 55 -1.90 -7.34 -13.41
N ASP A 56 -2.31 -6.20 -12.81
CA ASP A 56 -3.53 -6.04 -12.01
C ASP A 56 -3.62 -6.87 -10.71
N CYS A 57 -2.62 -7.68 -10.39
CA CYS A 57 -2.53 -8.40 -9.13
C CYS A 57 -1.80 -7.57 -8.07
N LYS A 58 -2.38 -7.45 -6.87
CA LYS A 58 -1.72 -6.84 -5.71
C LYS A 58 -0.74 -7.84 -5.09
N LYS A 59 0.54 -7.47 -5.02
CA LYS A 59 1.61 -8.27 -4.41
C LYS A 59 2.14 -7.54 -3.17
N ALA A 60 1.97 -8.16 -2.01
CA ALA A 60 2.47 -7.60 -0.75
C ALA A 60 4.00 -7.71 -0.67
N LEU A 61 4.64 -6.69 -0.13
CA LEU A 61 6.07 -6.73 0.19
C LEU A 61 6.29 -7.49 1.51
N LYS A 62 7.42 -8.19 1.59
CA LYS A 62 7.74 -9.04 2.74
C LYS A 62 8.16 -8.18 3.93
N TYR A 63 7.47 -8.33 5.04
CA TYR A 63 7.83 -7.75 6.32
C TYR A 63 8.71 -8.72 7.14
N ASN A 64 9.79 -8.21 7.71
CA ASN A 64 10.64 -8.94 8.64
C ASN A 64 10.27 -8.56 10.08
N GLY A 65 9.58 -9.45 10.79
CA GLY A 65 9.14 -9.23 12.17
C GLY A 65 10.27 -9.11 13.19
N THR A 66 11.49 -9.55 12.86
CA THR A 66 12.65 -9.44 13.75
C THR A 66 13.29 -8.06 13.70
N THR A 67 13.34 -7.44 12.52
CA THR A 67 13.99 -6.13 12.32
C THR A 67 13.00 -4.98 12.21
N GLY A 68 11.73 -5.26 11.93
CA GLY A 68 10.73 -4.23 11.64
C GLY A 68 10.84 -3.65 10.22
N CYS A 69 11.68 -4.24 9.37
CA CYS A 69 11.92 -3.76 8.01
C CYS A 69 11.02 -4.46 6.98
N ILE A 70 10.66 -3.73 5.94
CA ILE A 70 10.05 -4.23 4.73
C ILE A 70 11.14 -4.41 3.68
N LEU A 71 11.21 -5.62 3.13
CA LEU A 71 12.23 -6.01 2.16
C LEU A 71 11.81 -5.60 0.76
N LYS A 72 12.79 -5.20 -0.04
CA LYS A 72 12.59 -4.93 -1.46
C LYS A 72 12.10 -6.17 -2.19
N GLY A 73 11.07 -6.01 -3.02
CA GLY A 73 10.63 -7.06 -3.93
C GLY A 73 11.65 -7.29 -5.06
N PRO A 74 11.48 -8.35 -5.87
CA PRO A 74 12.27 -8.57 -7.09
C PRO A 74 12.39 -7.34 -8.01
N PRO A 75 11.34 -6.53 -8.24
CA PRO A 75 11.46 -5.34 -9.08
C PRO A 75 12.23 -4.17 -8.42
N GLY A 76 12.58 -4.25 -7.14
CA GLY A 76 13.16 -3.12 -6.40
C GLY A 76 12.15 -1.99 -6.11
N TRP A 77 12.61 -0.91 -5.49
CA TRP A 77 11.76 0.21 -5.06
C TRP A 77 11.32 1.13 -6.21
N ASN A 78 12.17 1.31 -7.22
CA ASN A 78 11.98 2.34 -8.26
C ASN A 78 11.31 1.85 -9.54
N SER A 79 11.09 0.54 -9.68
CA SER A 79 10.56 -0.01 -10.95
C SER A 79 9.04 0.07 -11.05
N LYS A 80 8.32 0.13 -9.93
CA LYS A 80 6.86 0.16 -9.88
C LYS A 80 6.39 1.04 -8.72
N PRO A 81 5.24 1.73 -8.86
CA PRO A 81 4.67 2.48 -7.75
C PRO A 81 4.31 1.52 -6.60
N ILE A 82 4.71 1.93 -5.40
CA ILE A 82 4.46 1.18 -4.17
C ILE A 82 3.37 1.88 -3.39
N TYR A 83 2.42 1.09 -2.95
CA TYR A 83 1.22 1.54 -2.27
C TYR A 83 1.25 1.08 -0.82
N VAL A 84 0.65 1.90 0.04
CA VAL A 84 0.52 1.61 1.47
C VAL A 84 -0.83 0.97 1.73
N THR A 85 -0.82 -0.12 2.50
CA THR A 85 -2.01 -0.66 3.14
C THR A 85 -2.21 0.04 4.47
N LEU A 86 -3.31 0.76 4.61
CA LEU A 86 -3.70 1.40 5.86
C LEU A 86 -4.44 0.39 6.75
N GLY A 87 -4.03 0.30 8.01
CA GLY A 87 -4.75 -0.42 9.05
C GLY A 87 -6.00 0.33 9.48
N LEU A 88 -7.03 -0.39 9.93
CA LEU A 88 -8.25 0.22 10.44
C LEU A 88 -7.95 1.11 11.67
N PRO A 89 -8.64 2.24 11.83
CA PRO A 89 -8.42 3.20 12.93
C PRO A 89 -8.81 2.70 14.33
N TYR A 90 -9.23 1.43 14.47
CA TYR A 90 -9.67 0.83 15.74
C TYR A 90 -8.54 0.15 16.55
N PHE A 91 -7.27 0.46 16.31
CA PHE A 91 -6.20 0.11 17.24
C PHE A 91 -6.28 1.02 18.49
N ARG A 92 -7.25 0.73 19.38
CA ARG A 92 -7.23 1.26 20.74
C ARG A 92 -6.04 0.64 21.46
N ILE A 93 -5.05 1.46 21.79
CA ILE A 93 -4.10 1.15 22.86
C ILE A 93 -4.93 1.13 24.15
N PHE A 94 -5.34 -0.06 24.60
CA PHE A 94 -5.79 -0.24 25.98
C PHE A 94 -4.53 -0.13 26.85
N LYS A 95 -4.44 0.98 27.58
CA LYS A 95 -3.47 1.20 28.66
C LYS A 95 -4.00 0.60 29.94
#